data_AF-E0ID77-F1
#
_entry.id   AF-E0ID77-F1
#
_cell.length_a   1.000
_cell.length_b   1.000
_cell.length_c   1.000
_cell.angle_alpha   90.00
_cell.angle_beta   90.00
_cell.angle_gamma   90.00
#
_symmetry.space_group_name_H-M   'P 1'
#
loop_
_entity.id
_entity.type
_entity.pdbx_description
1 polymer ?
#
loop_
_entity_poly.entity_id
_entity_poly.type
_entity_poly.pdbx_seq_one_letter_code
_entity_poly.pdbx_strand_id
1 'polypeptide(L)'
;MNFLENRVLPLLHEQFSHNGLEESYQQNVWVMAASVAPYLLSPYPHDVSNRSPIPTHTLRVVLRTTDEFGTNPYVDGTEIYLNVDEETNTAGLVWVDLWEEGSPIFHGGTIVDALKWVRGLNEPFYIQLEDPFITPVQHFFIDNND
;
A
#
# COMPACT_ATOMS: atom_id res chain seq x y z
N MET A 1 2.63 -0.18 21.72
CA MET A 1 1.76 -0.25 20.52
C MET A 1 2.18 0.87 19.60
N ASN A 2 2.54 0.58 18.35
CA ASN A 2 3.23 1.51 17.45
C ASN A 2 2.25 2.52 16.82
N PHE A 3 2.63 3.80 16.70
CA PHE A 3 1.82 4.84 16.04
C PHE A 3 1.42 4.42 14.61
N LEU A 4 2.37 3.84 13.89
CA LEU A 4 2.19 3.39 12.50
C LEU A 4 1.08 2.35 12.36
N GLU A 5 1.05 1.37 13.27
CA GLU A 5 0.01 0.33 13.29
C GLU A 5 -1.36 0.88 13.69
N ASN A 6 -1.42 1.91 14.55
CA ASN A 6 -2.66 2.42 15.13
C ASN A 6 -3.31 3.57 14.34
N ARG A 7 -2.55 4.25 13.49
CA ARG A 7 -2.99 5.45 12.78
C ARG A 7 -2.75 5.40 11.28
N VAL A 8 -1.62 4.85 10.84
CA VAL A 8 -1.28 4.81 9.42
C VAL A 8 -1.89 3.57 8.77
N LEU A 9 -1.72 2.38 9.36
CA LEU A 9 -2.23 1.14 8.79
C LEU A 9 -3.76 1.15 8.56
N PRO A 10 -4.61 1.66 9.48
CA PRO A 10 -6.04 1.76 9.23
C PRO A 10 -6.39 2.65 8.02
N LEU A 11 -5.67 3.77 7.83
CA LEU A 11 -5.85 4.63 6.65
C LEU A 11 -5.51 3.89 5.36
N LEU A 12 -4.43 3.10 5.37
CA LEU A 12 -4.08 2.29 4.20
C LEU A 12 -5.14 1.23 3.90
N HIS A 13 -5.67 0.58 4.93
CA HIS A 13 -6.72 -0.41 4.74
C HIS A 13 -8.00 0.21 4.21
N GLU A 14 -8.43 1.34 4.78
CA GLU A 14 -9.60 2.09 4.31
C GLU A 14 -9.45 2.52 2.85
N GLN A 15 -8.26 2.97 2.47
CA GLN A 15 -8.02 3.50 1.14
C GLN A 15 -7.82 2.43 0.05
N PHE A 16 -7.11 1.34 0.38
CA PHE A 16 -6.60 0.40 -0.63
C PHE A 16 -7.12 -1.02 -0.50
N SER A 17 -7.69 -1.39 0.65
CA SER A 17 -8.14 -2.77 0.85
C SER A 17 -9.61 -2.92 0.47
N HIS A 18 -9.88 -3.93 -0.35
CA HIS A 18 -11.21 -4.20 -0.88
C HIS A 18 -11.44 -5.72 -0.91
N ASN A 19 -12.57 -6.17 -0.34
CA ASN A 19 -12.99 -7.57 -0.37
C ASN A 19 -14.10 -7.73 -1.41
N GLY A 20 -13.71 -7.87 -2.67
CA GLY A 20 -14.58 -7.72 -3.83
C GLY A 20 -14.87 -8.99 -4.61
N LEU A 21 -14.53 -10.18 -4.09
CA LEU A 21 -14.72 -11.44 -4.84
C LEU A 21 -16.18 -11.70 -5.25
N GLU A 22 -17.15 -11.25 -4.45
CA GLU A 22 -18.59 -11.38 -4.75
C GLU A 22 -19.16 -10.16 -5.52
N GLU A 23 -18.34 -9.15 -5.79
CA GLU A 23 -18.75 -7.91 -6.45
C GLU A 23 -18.50 -7.95 -7.97
N SER A 24 -18.89 -6.89 -8.68
CA SER A 24 -18.75 -6.81 -10.14
C SER A 24 -17.32 -6.90 -10.65
N TYR A 25 -16.33 -6.54 -9.83
CA TYR A 25 -14.91 -6.60 -10.17
C TYR A 25 -14.23 -7.92 -9.76
N GLN A 26 -14.91 -8.76 -8.96
CA GLN A 26 -14.50 -10.11 -8.57
C GLN A 26 -13.03 -10.21 -8.11
N GLN A 27 -12.56 -9.23 -7.34
CA GLN A 27 -11.17 -9.14 -6.94
C GLN A 27 -11.03 -8.63 -5.52
N ASN A 28 -10.25 -9.34 -4.73
CA ASN A 28 -9.68 -8.84 -3.48
C ASN A 28 -8.46 -7.99 -3.79
N VAL A 29 -8.32 -6.88 -3.06
CA VAL A 29 -7.11 -6.05 -3.05
C VAL A 29 -6.72 -5.84 -1.60
N TRP A 30 -5.45 -6.02 -1.25
CA TRP A 30 -4.97 -5.69 0.09
C TRP A 30 -3.58 -5.09 0.05
N VAL A 31 -3.27 -4.37 1.13
CA VAL A 31 -1.92 -3.89 1.41
C VAL A 31 -1.05 -5.09 1.75
N MET A 32 -0.13 -5.45 0.86
CA MET A 32 0.81 -6.55 1.11
C MET A 32 1.98 -6.10 1.97
N ALA A 33 2.51 -4.90 1.75
CA ALA A 33 3.63 -4.38 2.51
C ALA A 33 3.60 -2.86 2.57
N ALA A 34 4.05 -2.31 3.70
CA ALA A 34 4.19 -0.87 3.88
C ALA A 34 5.45 -0.51 4.66
N SER A 35 6.15 0.53 4.19
CA SER A 35 7.27 1.17 4.89
C SER A 35 7.11 2.68 4.88
N VAL A 36 7.57 3.34 5.92
CA VAL A 36 7.43 4.79 6.08
C VAL A 36 8.75 5.40 6.54
N ALA A 37 9.03 6.59 6.05
CA ALA A 37 10.18 7.39 6.46
C ALA A 37 9.78 8.86 6.55
N PRO A 38 10.51 9.68 7.34
CA PRO A 38 10.36 11.13 7.30
C PRO A 38 10.47 11.64 5.85
N TYR A 39 9.62 12.60 5.51
CA TYR A 39 9.62 13.20 4.19
C TYR A 39 10.92 13.97 4.01
N LEU A 40 11.73 13.53 3.05
CA LEU A 40 12.89 14.27 2.60
C LEU A 40 12.46 15.08 1.39
N LEU A 41 12.64 16.41 1.44
CA LEU A 41 12.49 17.23 0.24
C LEU A 41 13.45 16.70 -0.82
N SER A 42 12.89 16.07 -1.85
CA SER A 42 13.68 15.66 -3.00
C SER A 42 14.25 16.91 -3.67
N PRO A 43 15.54 16.94 -4.06
CA PRO A 43 16.09 18.03 -4.84
C PRO A 43 15.60 18.04 -6.31
N TYR A 44 14.71 17.12 -6.71
CA TYR A 44 14.17 17.06 -8.07
C TYR A 44 12.95 17.99 -8.29
N PRO A 45 12.87 18.66 -9.46
CA PRO A 45 12.00 19.81 -9.70
C PRO A 45 10.63 19.39 -10.25
N HIS A 46 10.02 18.34 -9.69
CA HIS A 46 8.57 18.26 -9.83
C HIS A 46 8.02 19.37 -8.94
N ASP A 47 7.13 20.21 -9.48
CA ASP A 47 6.58 21.46 -8.92
C ASP A 47 5.71 21.23 -7.67
N VAL A 48 6.20 20.42 -6.72
CA VAL A 48 5.57 20.11 -5.44
C VAL A 48 6.03 21.07 -4.34
N SER A 49 7.08 21.86 -4.59
CA SER A 49 7.55 22.90 -3.65
C SER A 49 6.50 23.98 -3.36
N ASN A 50 5.50 24.13 -4.24
CA ASN A 50 4.37 25.05 -4.06
C ASN A 50 3.11 24.37 -3.52
N ARG A 51 3.12 23.04 -3.34
CA ARG A 51 1.95 22.31 -2.82
C ARG A 51 1.92 22.39 -1.30
N SER A 52 0.74 22.75 -0.79
CA SER A 52 0.45 22.81 0.65
C SER A 52 -0.73 21.87 0.96
N PRO A 53 -0.71 21.15 2.08
CA PRO A 53 0.38 21.08 3.05
C PRO A 53 1.61 20.32 2.52
N ILE A 54 2.79 20.63 3.06
CA ILE A 54 4.00 19.82 2.84
C ILE A 54 3.87 18.56 3.70
N PRO A 55 4.05 17.35 3.15
CA PRO A 55 4.01 16.13 3.93
C PRO A 55 5.15 16.06 4.95
N THR A 56 4.89 15.37 6.07
CA THR A 56 5.90 15.05 7.07
C THR A 56 6.51 13.68 6.84
N HIS A 57 5.82 12.78 6.12
CA HIS A 57 6.31 11.44 5.82
C HIS A 57 6.02 11.01 4.38
N THR A 58 6.92 10.17 3.85
CA THR A 58 6.69 9.38 2.64
C THR A 58 6.42 7.94 3.05
N LEU A 59 5.48 7.29 2.37
CA LEU A 59 5.17 5.88 2.57
C LEU A 59 5.21 5.15 1.23
N ARG A 60 5.85 3.98 1.20
CA ARG A 60 5.74 3.03 0.09
C ARG A 60 4.75 1.96 0.47
N VAL A 61 3.75 1.77 -0.38
CA VAL A 61 2.72 0.74 -0.25
C VAL A 61 2.81 -0.20 -1.44
N VAL A 62 2.73 -1.50 -1.18
CA VAL A 62 2.57 -2.52 -2.22
C VAL A 62 1.21 -3.18 -2.03
N LEU A 63 0.48 -3.30 -3.12
CA LEU A 63 -0.83 -3.93 -3.19
C LEU A 63 -0.72 -5.28 -3.89
N ARG A 64 -1.52 -6.23 -3.40
CA ARG A 64 -1.64 -7.54 -4.02
C ARG A 64 -3.12 -7.85 -4.22
N THR A 65 -3.38 -8.71 -5.20
CA THR A 65 -4.74 -9.05 -5.60
C THR A 65 -4.96 -10.55 -5.69
N THR A 66 -6.19 -10.96 -5.42
CA THR A 66 -6.70 -12.32 -5.67
C THR A 66 -7.99 -12.19 -6.44
N ASP A 67 -8.16 -12.95 -7.50
CA ASP A 67 -9.41 -13.08 -8.23
C ASP A 67 -9.88 -14.55 -8.25
N GLU A 68 -10.89 -14.87 -9.06
CA GLU A 68 -11.44 -16.22 -9.18
C GLU A 68 -10.43 -17.27 -9.69
N PHE A 69 -9.33 -16.84 -10.32
CA PHE A 69 -8.29 -17.72 -10.87
C PHE A 69 -7.11 -17.91 -9.94
N GLY A 70 -6.97 -17.11 -8.88
CA GLY A 70 -5.78 -17.18 -8.06
C GLY A 70 -5.34 -15.88 -7.43
N THR A 71 -4.43 -15.99 -6.48
CA THR A 71 -3.66 -14.83 -6.04
C THR A 71 -2.63 -14.47 -7.10
N ASN A 72 -2.64 -13.21 -7.54
CA ASN A 72 -1.69 -12.71 -8.52
C ASN A 72 -0.24 -12.87 -8.02
N PRO A 73 0.65 -13.52 -8.78
CA PRO A 73 2.07 -13.64 -8.42
C PRO A 73 2.84 -12.32 -8.58
N TYR A 74 2.29 -11.36 -9.32
CA TYR A 74 2.85 -10.03 -9.52
C TYR A 74 2.10 -8.99 -8.69
N VAL A 75 2.84 -7.97 -8.28
CA VAL A 75 2.33 -6.91 -7.40
C VAL A 75 2.68 -5.53 -7.94
N ASP A 76 1.83 -4.58 -7.60
CA ASP A 76 2.02 -3.16 -7.89
C ASP A 76 2.27 -2.39 -6.60
N GLY A 77 2.99 -1.28 -6.69
CA GLY A 77 3.29 -0.43 -5.55
C GLY A 77 3.42 1.02 -5.93
N THR A 78 3.13 1.89 -4.97
CA THR A 78 3.20 3.34 -5.17
C THR A 78 3.72 4.05 -3.92
N GLU A 79 4.07 5.32 -4.09
CA GLU A 79 4.41 6.21 -3.00
C GLU A 79 3.21 7.09 -2.65
N ILE A 80 2.91 7.16 -1.37
CA ILE A 80 1.90 8.05 -0.82
C ILE A 80 2.54 8.98 0.20
N TYR A 81 1.86 10.07 0.49
CA TYR A 81 2.38 11.12 1.36
C TYR A 81 1.44 11.33 2.54
N LEU A 82 2.03 11.54 3.72
CA LEU A 82 1.31 11.69 4.97
C LEU A 82 1.65 13.00 5.63
N ASN A 83 0.65 13.59 6.29
CA ASN A 83 0.88 14.51 7.37
C ASN A 83 0.56 13.81 8.70
N VAL A 84 1.60 13.54 9.47
CA VAL A 84 1.56 13.02 10.83
C VAL A 84 1.75 14.17 11.81
N ASP A 85 0.83 14.28 12.76
CA ASP A 85 0.94 15.13 13.94
C ASP A 85 1.04 14.24 15.17
N GLU A 86 2.24 14.16 15.73
CA GLU A 86 2.53 13.36 16.93
C GLU A 86 1.93 13.96 18.21
N GLU A 87 1.73 15.28 18.27
CA GLU A 87 1.16 15.95 19.45
C GLU A 87 -0.33 15.62 19.58
N THR A 88 -1.06 15.67 18.48
CA THR A 88 -2.49 15.31 18.44
C THR A 88 -2.74 13.82 18.16
N ASN A 89 -1.68 13.05 17.89
CA ASN A 89 -1.73 11.63 17.53
C ASN A 89 -2.66 11.36 16.33
N THR A 90 -2.54 12.20 15.31
CA THR A 90 -3.32 12.13 14.06
C THR A 90 -2.43 11.90 12.85
N ALA A 91 -2.99 11.27 11.82
CA ALA A 91 -2.37 11.09 10.51
C ALA A 91 -3.42 11.33 9.42
N GLY A 92 -3.00 11.91 8.30
CA GLY A 92 -3.86 12.10 7.13
C GLY A 92 -3.07 12.00 5.83
N LEU A 93 -3.73 11.49 4.78
CA LEU A 93 -3.18 11.45 3.43
C LEU A 93 -3.11 12.87 2.86
N VAL A 94 -2.04 13.18 2.15
CA VAL A 94 -1.88 14.43 1.40
C VAL A 94 -1.38 14.12 0.00
N TRP A 95 -1.62 15.05 -0.94
CA TRP A 95 -1.23 14.91 -2.35
C TRP A 95 -1.75 13.61 -2.98
N VAL A 96 -3.01 13.29 -2.66
CA VAL A 96 -3.69 12.06 -3.06
C VAL A 96 -3.78 11.91 -4.58
N ASP A 97 -3.97 13.03 -5.27
CA ASP A 97 -3.99 13.12 -6.73
C ASP A 97 -2.75 12.53 -7.40
N LEU A 98 -1.58 12.63 -6.76
CA LEU A 98 -0.32 12.13 -7.34
C LEU A 98 -0.30 10.62 -7.53
N TRP A 99 -0.97 9.87 -6.64
CA TRP A 99 -0.98 8.42 -6.70
C TRP A 99 -2.31 7.86 -7.21
N GLU A 100 -3.43 8.60 -7.10
CA GLU A 100 -4.72 8.19 -7.68
C GLU A 100 -4.74 8.34 -9.20
N GLU A 101 -4.19 9.43 -9.73
CA GLU A 101 -4.13 9.69 -11.17
C GLU A 101 -2.84 9.14 -11.81
N GLY A 102 -1.84 8.83 -10.98
CA GLY A 102 -0.55 8.31 -11.42
C GLY A 102 -0.55 6.81 -11.64
N SER A 103 0.24 6.34 -12.61
CA SER A 103 0.57 4.91 -12.71
C SER A 103 1.34 4.45 -11.47
N PRO A 104 1.23 3.18 -11.07
CA PRO A 104 2.04 2.65 -9.98
C PRO A 104 3.54 2.82 -10.29
N ILE A 105 4.29 3.24 -9.28
CA ILE A 105 5.74 3.47 -9.39
C ILE A 105 6.49 2.14 -9.54
N PHE A 106 6.03 1.12 -8.81
CA PHE A 106 6.46 -0.26 -8.96
C PHE A 106 5.36 -1.03 -9.67
N HIS A 107 5.63 -1.57 -10.86
CA HIS A 107 4.59 -2.20 -11.67
C HIS A 107 4.94 -3.64 -12.05
N GLY A 108 4.02 -4.57 -11.82
CA GLY A 108 4.07 -5.96 -12.31
C GLY A 108 5.30 -6.74 -11.86
N GLY A 109 5.84 -6.45 -10.67
CA GLY A 109 7.07 -7.08 -10.18
C GLY A 109 6.80 -8.27 -9.26
N THR A 110 7.86 -9.04 -8.96
CA THR A 110 7.76 -10.18 -8.02
C THR A 110 7.62 -9.70 -6.58
N ILE A 111 7.04 -10.55 -5.70
CA ILE A 111 6.96 -10.28 -4.25
C ILE A 111 8.34 -9.93 -3.67
N VAL A 112 9.38 -10.67 -4.07
CA VAL A 112 10.75 -10.47 -3.57
C VAL A 112 11.27 -9.09 -3.95
N ASP A 113 11.04 -8.66 -5.19
CA ASP A 113 11.51 -7.36 -5.67
C ASP A 113 10.69 -6.21 -5.08
N ALA A 114 9.38 -6.42 -4.87
CA ALA A 114 8.53 -5.47 -4.19
C ALA A 114 8.96 -5.26 -2.73
N LEU A 115 9.26 -6.33 -2.00
CA LEU A 115 9.78 -6.23 -0.63
C LEU A 115 11.15 -5.54 -0.56
N LYS A 116 12.03 -5.74 -1.55
CA LYS A 116 13.28 -4.97 -1.67
C LYS A 116 13.00 -3.49 -1.93
N TRP A 117 12.05 -3.18 -2.81
CA TRP A 117 11.68 -1.81 -3.14
C TRP A 117 11.09 -1.05 -1.94
N VAL A 118 10.20 -1.69 -1.18
CA VAL A 118 9.66 -1.15 0.10
C VAL A 118 10.81 -0.93 1.10
N ARG A 119 11.65 -1.94 1.33
CA ARG A 119 12.85 -1.82 2.20
C ARG A 119 13.83 -0.73 1.77
N GLY A 120 13.83 -0.37 0.49
CA GLY A 120 14.65 0.72 -0.04
C GLY A 120 14.26 2.10 0.51
N LEU A 121 13.07 2.25 1.10
CA LEU A 121 12.66 3.46 1.83
C LEU A 121 13.03 3.37 3.32
N ASN A 122 12.56 2.33 4.01
CA ASN A 122 12.85 2.03 5.41
C ASN A 122 12.44 0.58 5.73
N GLU A 123 12.74 0.08 6.94
CA GLU A 123 12.20 -1.21 7.40
C GLU A 123 10.65 -1.22 7.34
N PRO A 124 10.04 -2.24 6.72
CA PRO A 124 8.59 -2.36 6.65
C PRO A 124 7.99 -2.46 8.06
N PHE A 125 6.98 -1.64 8.33
CA PHE A 125 6.22 -1.74 9.58
C PHE A 125 5.04 -2.71 9.47
N TYR A 126 4.70 -3.13 8.25
CA TYR A 126 3.61 -4.07 7.99
C TYR A 126 3.94 -4.96 6.79
N ILE A 127 3.67 -6.27 6.93
CA ILE A 127 3.78 -7.29 5.87
C ILE A 127 2.64 -8.30 6.04
N GLN A 128 1.85 -8.50 4.99
CA GLN A 128 0.75 -9.47 4.89
C GLN A 128 0.83 -10.15 3.51
N LEU A 129 1.52 -11.29 3.46
CA LEU A 129 1.79 -11.98 2.19
C LEU A 129 0.55 -12.70 1.65
N GLU A 130 -0.24 -13.28 2.55
CA GLU A 130 -1.45 -14.04 2.23
C GLU A 130 -2.66 -13.11 2.18
N ASP A 131 -3.63 -13.43 1.32
CA ASP A 131 -4.87 -12.68 1.21
C ASP A 131 -5.66 -12.79 2.54
N PRO A 132 -5.92 -11.67 3.24
CA PRO A 132 -6.58 -11.68 4.54
C PRO A 132 -8.11 -11.90 4.46
N PHE A 133 -8.70 -11.88 3.27
CA PHE A 133 -10.14 -11.99 3.05
C PHE A 133 -10.60 -13.40 2.69
N ILE A 134 -9.69 -14.26 2.27
CA ILE A 134 -10.00 -15.67 1.98
C ILE A 134 -9.79 -16.53 3.22
N THR A 135 -10.78 -17.40 3.46
CA THR A 135 -10.65 -18.45 4.46
C THR A 135 -9.71 -19.55 3.95
N PRO A 136 -9.10 -20.35 4.84
CA PRO A 136 -8.28 -21.50 4.42
C PRO A 136 -9.01 -22.47 3.48
N VAL A 137 -10.33 -22.58 3.61
CA VAL A 137 -11.17 -23.41 2.73
C VAL A 137 -11.25 -22.82 1.33
N GLN A 138 -11.45 -21.51 1.20
CA GLN A 138 -11.45 -20.83 -0.10
C GLN A 138 -10.08 -20.90 -0.76
N HIS A 139 -9.00 -20.76 0.00
CA HIS A 139 -7.63 -20.90 -0.48
C HIS A 139 -7.41 -22.27 -1.16
N PHE A 140 -7.91 -23.35 -0.56
CA PHE A 140 -7.86 -24.68 -1.16
C PHE A 140 -8.61 -24.78 -2.50
N PHE A 141 -9.78 -24.14 -2.64
CA PHE A 141 -10.53 -24.20 -3.89
C PHE A 141 -9.90 -23.36 -5.01
N ILE A 142 -9.28 -22.24 -4.65
CA ILE A 142 -8.58 -21.36 -5.59
C ILE A 142 -7.31 -22.04 -6.11
N ASP A 143 -6.49 -22.60 -5.21
CA ASP A 143 -5.21 -23.25 -5.59
C ASP A 143 -5.36 -24.57 -6.36
N ASN A 144 -6.54 -25.22 -6.30
CA ASN A 144 -6.78 -26.53 -6.94
C ASN A 144 -7.61 -26.45 -8.24
N ASN A 145 -7.91 -25.24 -8.73
CA ASN A 145 -8.55 -25.02 -10.03
C ASN A 145 -7.54 -24.74 -11.18
N ASP A 146 -6.24 -24.90 -10.91
CA ASP A 146 -5.13 -24.91 -11.91
C ASP A 146 -5.01 -26.24 -12.66
#